data_AF-A0A1Q8QUI4-F1
#
_entry.id   AF-A0A1Q8QUI4-F1
#
_cell.length_a   1.000
_cell.length_b   1.000
_cell.length_c   1.000
_cell.angle_alpha   90.00
_cell.angle_beta   90.00
_cell.angle_gamma   90.00
#
_symmetry.space_group_name_H-M   'P 1'
#
loop_
_entity.id
_entity.type
_entity.pdbx_description
1 polymer ?
#
loop_
_entity_poly.entity_id
_entity_poly.type
_entity_poly.pdbx_seq_one_letter_code
_entity_poly.pdbx_strand_id
1 'polypeptide(L)'
;MRVIKVLFLLAFFFVCMLFFVQNTAILETPLLLKLGAFGYQVQTPGVPFYVVLLLSFVAGGLFCTLYFLAEKVRLAAGMRSLQNKVNALEKQMAQQKKSTVATPPSYVAAAPTVSPAAAMAEPAKKAEA
;
A
#
# COMPACT_ATOMS: atom_id res chain seq x y z
N MET A 1 -13.49 2.08 -9.59
CA MET A 1 -13.60 3.50 -9.18
C MET A 1 -12.61 4.46 -9.84
N ARG A 2 -11.46 4.00 -10.38
CA ARG A 2 -10.49 4.89 -11.04
C ARG A 2 -11.09 5.69 -12.21
N VAL A 3 -11.82 5.02 -13.09
CA VAL A 3 -12.43 5.64 -14.28
C VAL A 3 -13.50 6.66 -13.88
N ILE A 4 -14.32 6.35 -12.86
CA ILE A 4 -15.31 7.28 -12.29
C ILE A 4 -14.65 8.53 -11.71
N LYS A 5 -13.53 8.40 -10.98
CA LYS A 5 -12.77 9.56 -10.48
C LYS A 5 -12.24 10.43 -11.62
N VAL A 6 -11.74 9.81 -12.70
CA VAL A 6 -11.25 10.53 -13.88
C VAL A 6 -12.41 11.19 -14.64
N LEU A 7 -13.56 10.53 -14.77
CA LEU A 7 -14.75 11.06 -15.44
C LEU A 7 -15.31 12.26 -14.68
N PHE A 8 -15.35 12.20 -13.34
CA PHE A 8 -15.74 13.34 -12.51
C PHE A 8 -14.77 14.52 -12.67
N LEU A 9 -13.46 14.24 -12.68
CA LEU A 9 -12.45 15.28 -12.91
C LEU A 9 -12.60 15.92 -14.29
N LEU A 10 -12.86 15.12 -15.32
CA LEU A 10 -13.07 15.60 -16.68
C LEU A 10 -14.35 16.45 -16.76
N ALA A 11 -15.46 16.01 -16.17
CA ALA A 11 -16.69 16.77 -16.11
C ALA A 11 -16.49 18.11 -15.38
N PHE A 12 -15.80 18.10 -14.24
CA PHE A 12 -15.44 19.31 -13.50
C PHE A 12 -14.59 20.26 -14.35
N PHE A 13 -13.60 19.74 -15.08
CA PHE A 13 -12.79 20.53 -16.01
C PHE A 13 -13.65 21.24 -17.07
N PHE A 14 -14.60 20.52 -17.68
CA PHE A 14 -15.52 21.11 -18.66
C PHE A 14 -16.42 22.19 -18.05
N VAL A 15 -16.93 21.98 -16.84
CA VAL A 15 -17.74 22.98 -16.13
C VAL A 15 -16.92 24.24 -15.87
N CYS A 16 -15.68 24.10 -15.39
CA CYS A 16 -14.77 25.24 -15.23
C CYS A 16 -14.54 25.96 -16.56
N MET A 17 -14.25 25.22 -17.65
CA MET A 17 -14.04 25.81 -18.98
C MET A 17 -15.27 26.59 -19.47
N LEU A 18 -16.46 26.00 -19.36
CA LEU A 18 -17.71 26.69 -19.73
C LEU A 18 -17.95 27.93 -18.87
N PHE A 19 -17.66 27.87 -17.58
CA PHE A 19 -17.78 29.02 -16.69
C PHE A 19 -16.86 30.18 -17.13
N PHE A 20 -15.62 29.89 -17.55
CA PHE A 20 -14.70 30.90 -18.09
C PHE A 20 -15.23 31.57 -19.35
N VAL A 21 -15.69 30.78 -20.32
CA VAL A 21 -16.19 31.29 -21.61
C VAL A 21 -17.46 32.11 -21.44
N GLN A 22 -18.38 31.67 -20.57
CA GLN A 22 -19.63 32.39 -20.34
C GLN A 22 -19.43 33.69 -19.56
N ASN A 23 -18.46 33.75 -18.65
CA ASN A 23 -18.24 34.89 -17.76
C ASN A 23 -17.04 35.76 -18.17
N THR A 24 -16.56 35.66 -19.41
CA THR A 24 -15.35 36.35 -19.88
C THR A 24 -15.41 37.86 -19.64
N ALA A 25 -16.56 38.50 -19.90
CA ALA A 25 -16.74 39.95 -19.67
C ALA A 25 -16.54 40.37 -18.20
N ILE A 26 -16.91 39.52 -17.25
CA ILE A 26 -16.71 39.77 -15.81
C ILE A 26 -15.25 39.48 -15.45
N LEU A 27 -14.65 38.45 -16.05
CA LEU A 27 -13.28 38.02 -15.78
C LEU A 27 -12.22 38.98 -16.35
N GLU A 28 -12.57 39.79 -17.35
CA GLU A 28 -11.71 40.85 -17.89
C GLU A 28 -11.66 42.10 -17.02
N THR A 29 -12.52 42.21 -16.00
CA THR A 29 -12.46 43.36 -15.10
C THR A 29 -11.10 43.47 -14.41
N PRO A 30 -10.50 44.68 -14.40
CA PRO A 30 -9.18 44.87 -13.80
C PRO A 30 -9.30 44.74 -12.28
N LEU A 31 -8.62 43.75 -11.73
CA LEU A 31 -8.55 43.54 -10.29
C LEU A 31 -7.32 44.25 -9.73
N LEU A 32 -7.56 45.21 -8.84
CA LEU A 32 -6.51 45.86 -8.06
C LEU A 32 -6.31 45.08 -6.77
N LEU A 33 -5.28 44.23 -6.71
CA LEU A 33 -4.94 43.54 -5.46
C LEU A 33 -4.16 44.51 -4.57
N LYS A 34 -4.80 44.88 -3.45
CA LYS A 34 -4.19 45.60 -2.35
C LYS A 34 -3.75 44.60 -1.29
N LEU A 35 -2.46 44.53 -1.01
CA LEU A 35 -1.94 43.76 0.12
C LEU A 35 -1.47 44.74 1.20
N GLY A 36 -2.27 44.82 2.26
CA GLY A 36 -1.93 45.57 3.47
C GLY A 36 -1.42 44.62 4.54
N ALA A 37 -0.12 44.67 4.86
CA ALA A 37 0.47 43.90 5.93
C ALA A 37 1.52 44.75 6.69
N PHE A 38 1.46 44.75 8.02
CA PHE A 38 2.42 45.46 8.90
C PHE A 38 2.64 46.96 8.55
N GLY A 39 1.58 47.69 8.21
CA GLY A 39 1.66 49.12 7.88
C GLY A 39 2.18 49.45 6.48
N TYR A 40 2.61 48.46 5.71
CA TYR A 40 2.95 48.60 4.30
C TYR A 40 1.72 48.31 3.44
N GLN A 41 1.41 49.23 2.52
CA GLN A 41 0.36 49.09 1.52
C GLN A 41 1.02 48.91 0.15
N VAL A 42 1.06 47.66 -0.31
CA VAL A 42 1.57 47.35 -1.65
C VAL A 42 0.37 47.16 -2.58
N GLN A 43 0.30 47.99 -3.62
CA GLN A 43 -0.69 47.85 -4.68
C GLN A 43 -0.05 47.21 -5.89
N THR A 44 -0.64 46.12 -6.36
CA THR A 44 -0.26 45.52 -7.63
C THR A 44 -0.79 46.36 -8.79
N PRO A 45 -0.12 46.39 -9.95
CA PRO A 45 -0.72 46.93 -11.18
C PRO A 45 -2.04 46.20 -11.45
N GLY A 46 -3.05 46.87 -12.02
CA GLY A 46 -4.34 46.23 -12.30
C GLY A 46 -4.17 45.00 -13.19
N VAL A 47 -4.34 43.80 -12.61
CA VAL A 47 -4.25 42.54 -13.33
C VAL A 47 -5.69 42.07 -13.62
N PRO A 48 -6.01 41.66 -14.86
CA PRO A 48 -7.33 41.09 -15.16
C PRO A 48 -7.62 39.88 -14.28
N PHE A 49 -8.85 39.78 -13.78
CA PHE A 49 -9.24 38.73 -12.83
C PHE A 49 -9.03 37.30 -13.38
N TYR A 50 -9.17 37.11 -14.70
CA TYR A 50 -8.92 35.82 -15.35
C TYR A 50 -7.51 35.28 -15.11
N VAL A 51 -6.50 36.13 -14.94
CA VAL A 51 -5.09 35.71 -14.74
C VAL A 51 -4.93 35.02 -13.39
N VAL A 52 -5.52 35.59 -12.34
CA VAL A 52 -5.51 35.02 -10.99
C VAL A 52 -6.27 33.70 -10.96
N LEU A 53 -7.42 33.66 -11.63
CA LEU A 53 -8.23 32.44 -11.76
C LEU A 53 -7.50 31.35 -12.56
N LEU A 54 -6.78 31.72 -13.62
CA LEU A 54 -5.98 30.78 -14.42
C LEU A 54 -4.82 30.20 -13.60
N LEU A 55 -4.13 31.04 -12.83
CA LEU A 55 -3.06 30.61 -11.91
C LEU A 55 -3.59 29.64 -10.85
N SER A 56 -4.73 29.95 -10.23
CA SER A 56 -5.34 29.07 -9.23
C SER A 56 -5.82 27.76 -9.84
N PHE A 57 -6.33 27.79 -11.07
CA PHE A 57 -6.70 26.60 -11.82
C PHE A 57 -5.50 25.70 -12.14
N VAL A 58 -4.39 26.28 -12.62
CA VAL A 58 -3.14 25.54 -12.86
C VAL A 58 -2.60 24.94 -11.56
N ALA A 59 -2.58 25.70 -10.47
CA ALA A 59 -2.18 25.20 -9.17
C ALA A 59 -3.09 24.05 -8.70
N GLY A 60 -4.41 24.21 -8.80
CA GLY A 60 -5.37 23.15 -8.47
C GLY A 60 -5.20 21.89 -9.31
N GLY A 61 -4.96 22.05 -10.62
CA GLY A 61 -4.64 20.95 -11.53
C GLY A 61 -3.35 20.23 -11.16
N LEU A 62 -2.31 20.97 -10.76
CA LEU A 62 -1.05 20.41 -10.28
C LEU A 62 -1.26 19.61 -8.99
N PHE A 63 -1.98 20.16 -8.01
CA PHE A 63 -2.34 19.46 -6.78
C PHE A 63 -3.15 18.18 -7.06
N CYS A 64 -4.12 18.24 -7.96
CA CYS A 64 -4.93 17.08 -8.32
C CYS A 64 -4.09 15.99 -9.00
N THR A 65 -3.17 16.38 -9.89
CA THR A 65 -2.24 15.47 -10.55
C THR A 65 -1.32 14.81 -9.54
N LEU A 66 -0.75 15.58 -8.60
CA LEU A 66 0.10 15.05 -7.52
C LEU A 66 -0.67 14.07 -6.63
N TYR A 67 -1.91 14.38 -6.26
CA TYR A 67 -2.77 13.48 -5.49
C TYR A 67 -3.01 12.16 -6.24
N PHE A 68 -3.29 12.22 -7.54
CA PHE A 68 -3.53 11.03 -8.35
C PHE A 68 -2.26 10.19 -8.53
N LEU A 69 -1.10 10.84 -8.63
CA LEU A 69 0.20 10.19 -8.68
C LEU A 69 0.54 9.50 -7.34
N ALA A 70 0.27 10.16 -6.22
CA ALA A 70 0.45 9.58 -4.89
C ALA A 70 -0.47 8.35 -4.68
N GLU A 71 -1.73 8.41 -5.11
CA GLU A 71 -2.61 7.24 -5.12
C GLU A 71 -2.04 6.10 -5.98
N LYS A 72 -1.49 6.41 -7.16
CA LYS A 72 -0.86 5.43 -8.05
C LYS A 72 0.32 4.73 -7.39
N VAL A 73 1.20 5.50 -6.77
CA VAL A 73 2.37 4.96 -6.05
C VAL A 73 1.92 4.10 -4.87
N ARG A 74 0.94 4.56 -4.08
CA ARG A 74 0.40 3.80 -2.95
C ARG A 74 -0.22 2.46 -3.39
N LEU A 75 -0.99 2.47 -4.47
CA LEU A 75 -1.56 1.24 -5.03
C LEU A 75 -0.47 0.28 -5.55
N ALA A 76 0.55 0.80 -6.23
CA ALA A 76 1.67 -0.01 -6.72
C ALA A 76 2.49 -0.61 -5.57
N ALA A 77 2.71 0.13 -4.49
CA ALA A 77 3.37 -0.36 -3.29
C ALA A 77 2.56 -1.47 -2.61
N GLY A 78 1.23 -1.34 -2.56
CA GLY A 78 0.34 -2.39 -2.06
C GLY A 78 0.44 -3.69 -2.86
N MET A 79 0.50 -3.59 -4.19
CA MET A 79 0.64 -4.77 -5.07
C MET A 79 1.99 -5.48 -4.88
N ARG A 80 3.09 -4.72 -4.77
CA ARG A 80 4.43 -5.26 -4.48
C ARG A 80 4.50 -5.94 -3.11
N SER A 81 3.90 -5.33 -2.09
CA SER A 81 3.78 -5.92 -0.74
C SER A 81 3.08 -7.28 -0.78
N LEU A 82 1.96 -7.37 -1.50
CA LEU A 82 1.19 -8.61 -1.59
C LEU A 82 1.94 -9.69 -2.38
N GLN A 83 2.61 -9.30 -3.47
CA GLN A 83 3.41 -10.22 -4.27
C GLN A 83 4.63 -10.75 -3.51
N ASN A 84 5.27 -9.92 -2.67
CA ASN A 84 6.33 -10.34 -1.77
C ASN A 84 5.83 -11.34 -0.72
N LYS A 85 4.62 -11.14 -0.18
CA LYS A 85 3.99 -12.09 0.75
C LYS A 85 3.69 -13.43 0.09
N VAL A 86 3.15 -13.43 -1.13
CA VAL A 86 2.91 -14.66 -1.91
C VAL A 86 4.21 -15.42 -2.15
N ASN A 87 5.26 -14.72 -2.62
CA ASN A 87 6.58 -15.33 -2.85
C ASN A 87 7.21 -15.89 -1.57
N ALA A 88 7.05 -15.19 -0.44
CA ALA A 88 7.53 -15.67 0.86
C ALA A 88 6.80 -16.94 1.31
N LEU A 89 5.49 -17.02 1.12
CA LEU A 89 4.70 -18.22 1.42
C LEU A 89 5.06 -19.39 0.49
N GLU A 90 5.24 -19.13 -0.81
CA GLU A 90 5.70 -20.15 -1.77
C GLU A 90 7.07 -20.72 -1.38
N LYS A 91 8.00 -19.86 -0.94
CA LYS A 91 9.31 -20.30 -0.43
C LYS A 91 9.19 -21.11 0.85
N GLN A 92 8.30 -20.73 1.77
CA GLN A 92 8.06 -21.50 3.00
C GLN A 92 7.48 -22.89 2.67
N MET A 93 6.54 -22.99 1.73
CA MET A 93 6.02 -24.28 1.28
C MET A 93 7.10 -25.12 0.59
N ALA A 94 7.94 -24.52 -0.25
CA ALA A 94 9.06 -25.22 -0.89
C ALA A 94 10.10 -25.71 0.14
N GLN A 95 10.41 -24.91 1.16
CA GLN A 95 11.31 -25.30 2.25
C GLN A 95 10.71 -26.41 3.11
N GLN A 96 9.43 -26.32 3.46
CA GLN A 96 8.72 -27.38 4.19
C GLN A 96 8.70 -28.69 3.39
N LYS A 97 8.40 -28.64 2.10
CA LYS A 97 8.42 -29.81 1.21
C LYS A 97 9.81 -30.43 1.11
N LYS A 98 10.87 -29.61 1.05
CA LYS A 98 12.26 -30.08 1.06
C LYS A 98 12.68 -30.68 2.41
N SER A 99 12.22 -30.10 3.51
CA SER A 99 12.52 -30.58 4.87
C SER A 99 11.77 -31.87 5.20
N THR A 100 10.55 -32.07 4.69
CA THR A 100 9.80 -33.33 4.85
C THR A 100 10.39 -34.48 4.02
N VAL A 101 11.07 -34.19 2.91
CA VAL A 101 11.75 -35.21 2.09
C VAL A 101 13.15 -35.57 2.63
N ALA A 102 13.80 -34.68 3.38
CA ALA A 102 15.13 -34.92 3.94
C ALA A 102 15.12 -35.68 5.29
N THR A 103 13.97 -35.79 5.94
CA THR A 103 13.82 -36.56 7.19
C THR A 103 13.28 -37.95 6.85
N PRO A 104 14.10 -39.02 6.90
CA PRO A 104 13.54 -40.37 6.87
C PRO A 104 12.60 -40.54 8.08
N PRO A 105 11.48 -41.25 7.93
CA PRO A 105 10.48 -41.31 8.98
C PRO A 105 11.07 -41.99 10.23
N SER A 106 11.17 -41.21 11.31
CA SER A 106 11.57 -41.68 12.64
C SER A 106 10.40 -42.45 13.30
N TYR A 107 10.05 -43.62 12.77
CA TYR A 107 9.19 -44.58 13.47
C TYR A 107 9.82 -45.97 13.65
N VAL A 108 11.11 -46.16 13.35
CA VAL A 108 11.77 -47.49 13.47
C VAL A 108 12.70 -47.61 14.69
N ALA A 109 12.95 -46.54 15.45
CA ALA A 109 13.90 -46.57 16.58
C ALA A 109 13.28 -46.87 17.96
N ALA A 110 12.25 -47.73 18.01
CA ALA A 110 11.74 -48.26 19.28
C ALA A 110 11.29 -49.72 19.13
N ALA A 111 12.22 -50.59 18.74
CA ALA A 111 12.10 -52.03 19.00
C ALA A 111 12.81 -52.34 20.32
N PRO A 112 12.21 -53.12 21.23
CA PRO A 112 12.74 -53.35 22.57
C PRO A 112 13.97 -54.25 22.50
N THR A 113 15.14 -53.74 22.85
CA THR A 113 16.32 -54.57 23.09
C THR A 113 16.15 -55.30 24.41
N VAL A 114 15.75 -56.56 24.31
CA VAL A 114 15.84 -57.55 25.38
C VAL A 114 17.34 -57.76 25.66
N SER A 115 17.79 -57.41 26.86
CA SER A 115 19.16 -57.60 27.31
C SER A 115 19.28 -58.94 28.04
N PRO A 116 20.17 -59.87 27.65
CA PRO A 116 20.37 -61.10 28.38
C PRO A 116 21.51 -60.96 29.41
N ALA A 117 21.23 -61.54 30.59
CA ALA A 117 22.19 -62.18 31.50
C ALA A 117 23.15 -61.29 32.32
N ALA A 118 22.78 -61.08 33.59
CA ALA A 118 23.72 -60.96 34.69
C ALA A 118 23.32 -61.91 35.84
N ALA A 119 24.12 -62.97 35.96
CA ALA A 119 24.54 -63.69 37.18
C ALA A 119 23.51 -64.13 38.26
N MET A 120 23.23 -65.43 38.24
CA MET A 120 23.25 -66.41 39.35
C MET A 120 23.04 -65.92 40.81
N ALA A 121 21.94 -66.38 41.43
CA ALA A 121 21.96 -67.18 42.67
C ALA A 121 20.52 -67.60 43.05
N GLU A 122 20.22 -68.88 42.86
CA GLU A 122 19.05 -69.56 43.45
C GLU A 122 19.26 -69.67 44.99
N PRO A 123 18.17 -69.74 45.78
CA PRO A 123 17.80 -71.08 46.22
C PRO A 123 16.29 -71.36 46.23
N ALA A 124 15.93 -72.49 45.62
CA ALA A 124 15.01 -73.52 46.06
C ALA A 124 14.10 -73.24 47.28
N LYS A 125 12.77 -73.37 47.09
CA LYS A 125 12.03 -74.60 47.47
C LYS A 125 10.52 -74.53 47.17
N LYS A 126 10.11 -75.47 46.31
CA LYS A 126 9.05 -76.48 46.51
C LYS A 126 7.56 -76.06 46.56
N ALA A 127 6.86 -76.55 45.53
CA ALA A 127 5.59 -77.30 45.57
C ALA A 127 4.31 -76.55 46.02
N GLU A 128 3.30 -76.38 45.15
CA GLU A 128 2.31 -77.38 44.68
C GLU A 128 1.05 -77.35 45.57
N ALA A 129 -0.01 -76.70 45.05
CA ALA A 129 -1.43 -77.08 45.09
C ALA A 129 -2.29 -75.91 44.61
#